data_AF-A0A925KBE3-F1
#
_entry.id   AF-A0A925KBE3-F1
#
_cell.length_a   1.000
_cell.length_b   1.000
_cell.length_c   1.000
_cell.angle_alpha   90.00
_cell.angle_beta   90.00
_cell.angle_gamma   90.00
#
_symmetry.space_group_name_H-M   'P 1'
#
loop_
_entity.id
_entity.type
_entity.pdbx_description
1 polymer ?
#
loop_
_entity_poly.entity_id
_entity_poly.type
_entity_poly.pdbx_seq_one_letter_code
_entity_poly.pdbx_strand_id
1 'polypeptide(L)'
;MNTDGGISAKLSEQFDASGSAAVNMAKLGPSTWTKFCVLGPYTTNDTAEIILGFKWDVEHRSSIGTNDGINLLVFVKDQEVLAHAEHRRDKGDFLKLQPRCLARAKATLVRQANPGGWVQLVAE
;
A
#
# COMPACT_ATOMS: atom_id res chain seq x y z
N MET A 1 10.83 9.40 12.74
CA MET A 1 9.71 8.68 13.40
C MET A 1 9.56 7.36 12.67
N ASN A 2 9.56 6.25 13.40
CA ASN A 2 9.57 4.90 12.82
C ASN A 2 8.15 4.56 12.32
N THR A 3 7.84 4.84 11.06
CA THR A 3 6.47 4.91 10.54
C THR A 3 5.92 3.60 9.97
N ASP A 4 6.79 2.60 9.74
CA ASP A 4 6.40 1.29 9.21
C ASP A 4 5.67 0.43 10.27
N GLY A 5 6.03 0.50 11.56
CA GLY A 5 5.34 -0.25 12.62
C GLY A 5 5.24 -1.78 12.40
N GLY A 6 6.07 -2.36 11.52
CA GLY A 6 6.00 -3.76 11.11
C GLY A 6 4.92 -4.06 10.07
N ILE A 7 4.33 -3.04 9.44
CA ILE A 7 3.30 -3.20 8.40
C ILE A 7 3.85 -4.01 7.23
N SER A 8 5.00 -3.64 6.69
CA SER A 8 5.59 -4.31 5.52
C SER A 8 5.94 -5.77 5.81
N ALA A 9 6.44 -6.06 7.02
CA ALA A 9 6.74 -7.41 7.47
C ALA A 9 5.45 -8.26 7.59
N LYS A 10 4.42 -7.76 8.27
CA LYS A 10 3.13 -8.46 8.41
C LYS A 10 2.40 -8.67 7.08
N LEU A 11 2.54 -7.73 6.14
CA LEU A 11 2.05 -7.91 4.78
C LEU A 11 2.81 -9.04 4.08
N SER A 12 4.14 -9.06 4.20
CA SER A 12 4.97 -10.13 3.63
C SER A 12 4.60 -11.49 4.23
N GLU A 13 4.34 -11.57 5.54
CA GLU A 13 3.87 -12.78 6.21
C GLU A 13 2.52 -13.27 5.63
N GLN A 14 1.54 -12.37 5.47
CA GLN A 14 0.28 -12.72 4.81
C GLN A 14 0.49 -13.16 3.35
N PHE A 15 1.40 -12.50 2.64
CA PHE A 15 1.71 -12.82 1.26
C PHE A 15 2.45 -14.15 1.11
N ASP A 16 3.29 -14.53 2.06
CA ASP A 16 4.02 -15.80 2.02
C ASP A 16 3.18 -16.96 2.61
N ALA A 17 2.17 -16.66 3.43
CA ALA A 17 1.22 -17.63 3.99
C ALA A 17 0.26 -18.17 2.91
N SER A 18 0.67 -19.25 2.24
CA SER A 18 -0.03 -19.93 1.13
C SER A 18 -0.17 -19.10 -0.16
N GLY A 19 0.05 -19.73 -1.31
CA GLY A 19 0.16 -19.02 -2.60
C GLY A 19 -1.14 -18.43 -3.15
N SER A 20 -2.31 -18.76 -2.58
CA SER A 20 -3.63 -18.36 -3.09
C SER A 20 -4.48 -17.56 -2.09
N ALA A 21 -4.08 -17.47 -0.82
CA ALA A 21 -4.89 -16.75 0.17
C ALA A 21 -4.93 -15.24 -0.13
N ALA A 22 -6.11 -14.66 0.09
CA ALA A 22 -6.31 -13.21 0.06
C ALA A 22 -5.56 -12.53 1.20
N VAL A 23 -5.12 -11.30 0.96
CA VAL A 23 -4.45 -10.44 1.94
C VAL A 23 -5.48 -9.47 2.52
N ASN A 24 -5.54 -9.38 3.84
CA ASN A 24 -6.47 -8.46 4.51
C ASN A 24 -5.69 -7.26 5.09
N MET A 25 -5.80 -6.11 4.44
CA MET A 25 -5.14 -4.88 4.85
C MET A 25 -5.73 -4.31 6.15
N ALA A 26 -6.99 -4.62 6.48
CA ALA A 26 -7.62 -4.21 7.74
C ALA A 26 -6.99 -4.87 8.98
N LYS A 27 -6.12 -5.86 8.80
CA LYS A 27 -5.29 -6.45 9.88
C LYS A 27 -3.93 -5.74 10.04
N LEU A 28 -3.65 -4.73 9.22
CA LEU A 28 -2.39 -3.98 9.20
C LEU A 28 -2.60 -2.53 9.67
N GLY A 29 -1.51 -1.91 10.12
CA GLY A 29 -1.49 -0.53 10.58
C GLY A 29 -2.35 -0.25 11.82
N PRO A 30 -2.56 1.04 12.16
CA PRO A 30 -3.40 1.43 13.28
C PRO A 30 -4.85 0.93 13.15
N SER A 31 -5.49 0.51 14.25
CA SER A 31 -6.88 0.01 14.21
C SER A 31 -7.92 1.06 13.81
N THR A 32 -7.55 2.34 13.82
CA THR A 32 -8.43 3.50 13.61
C THR A 32 -8.42 4.07 12.20
N TRP A 33 -7.55 3.61 11.30
CA TRP A 33 -7.56 4.09 9.91
C TRP A 33 -8.86 3.70 9.21
N THR A 34 -9.35 4.57 8.32
CA THR A 34 -10.62 4.37 7.59
C THR A 34 -10.41 4.20 6.09
N LYS A 35 -9.31 4.73 5.55
CA LYS A 35 -8.91 4.62 4.14
C LYS A 35 -7.47 4.10 4.03
N PHE A 36 -7.25 3.12 3.15
CA PHE A 36 -5.94 2.60 2.76
C PHE A 36 -5.66 3.02 1.34
N CYS A 37 -4.54 3.70 1.09
CA CYS A 37 -4.12 4.15 -0.23
C CYS A 37 -2.77 3.55 -0.60
N VAL A 38 -2.53 3.36 -1.90
CA VAL A 38 -1.25 2.91 -2.41
C VAL A 38 -0.68 3.93 -3.39
N LEU A 39 0.56 4.34 -3.14
CA LEU A 39 1.35 5.16 -4.05
C LEU A 39 2.37 4.25 -4.76
N GLY A 40 2.41 4.32 -6.08
CA GLY A 40 3.32 3.50 -6.89
C GLY A 40 4.68 4.17 -7.05
N PRO A 41 5.66 3.48 -7.65
CA PRO A 41 6.94 4.09 -8.01
C PRO A 41 6.80 5.45 -8.69
N TYR A 42 7.78 6.32 -8.41
CA TYR A 42 7.90 7.66 -9.00
C TYR A 42 6.75 8.61 -8.64
N THR A 43 6.01 8.32 -7.56
CA THR A 43 4.99 9.23 -7.04
C THR A 43 5.66 10.50 -6.48
N THR A 44 5.28 11.65 -7.02
CA THR A 44 5.65 12.99 -6.51
C THR A 44 4.65 13.51 -5.49
N ASN A 45 4.95 14.63 -4.83
CA ASN A 45 4.02 15.32 -3.93
C ASN A 45 2.68 15.68 -4.60
N ASP A 46 2.72 16.18 -5.84
CA ASP A 46 1.50 16.51 -6.61
C ASP A 46 0.66 15.27 -6.91
N THR A 47 1.31 14.17 -7.30
CA THR A 47 0.63 12.91 -7.60
C THR A 47 0.03 12.29 -6.34
N ALA A 48 0.75 12.37 -5.22
CA ALA A 48 0.25 11.94 -3.91
C ALA A 48 -0.96 12.76 -3.47
N GLU A 49 -0.96 14.08 -3.67
CA GLU A 49 -2.11 14.94 -3.35
C GLU A 49 -3.37 14.52 -4.13
N ILE A 50 -3.23 14.21 -5.42
CA ILE A 50 -4.34 13.71 -6.26
C ILE A 50 -4.89 12.37 -5.72
N ILE A 51 -4.01 11.43 -5.36
CA ILE A 51 -4.42 10.10 -4.89
C ILE A 51 -5.03 10.17 -3.49
N LEU A 52 -4.40 10.91 -2.57
CA LEU A 52 -4.80 10.98 -1.16
C LEU A 52 -6.00 11.92 -0.95
N GLY A 53 -6.15 12.94 -1.79
CA GLY A 53 -7.13 14.01 -1.67
C GLY A 53 -6.74 15.10 -0.66
N PHE A 54 -5.46 15.16 -0.28
CA PHE A 54 -4.88 16.18 0.60
C PHE A 54 -3.35 16.19 0.47
N LYS A 55 -2.72 17.32 0.82
CA LYS A 55 -1.27 17.47 0.78
C LYS A 55 -0.58 16.56 1.79
N TRP A 56 0.40 15.81 1.31
CA TRP A 56 1.28 15.04 2.15
C TRP A 56 2.65 14.96 1.49
N ASP A 57 3.69 15.40 2.20
CA ASP A 57 5.06 15.49 1.69
C ASP A 57 5.69 14.09 1.57
N VAL A 58 5.31 13.36 0.53
CA VAL A 58 5.77 12.00 0.24
C VAL A 58 7.25 11.98 -0.12
N GLU A 59 7.74 13.03 -0.81
CA GLU A 59 9.12 13.11 -1.27
C GLU A 59 10.11 13.21 -0.10
N HIS A 60 9.71 13.82 1.02
CA HIS A 60 10.51 13.83 2.24
C HIS A 60 10.31 12.57 3.12
N ARG A 61 9.21 11.85 2.95
CA ARG A 61 8.81 10.75 3.84
C ARG A 61 9.11 9.36 3.29
N SER A 62 9.44 9.25 2.01
CA SER A 62 9.68 7.97 1.34
C SER A 62 10.64 8.12 0.15
N SER A 63 11.35 7.03 -0.12
CA SER A 63 12.15 6.81 -1.32
C SER A 63 11.33 6.51 -2.59
N ILE A 64 9.99 6.45 -2.49
CA ILE A 64 9.08 6.06 -3.59
C ILE A 64 9.29 6.87 -4.88
N GLY A 65 9.72 8.13 -4.78
CA GLY A 65 10.02 8.98 -5.93
C GLY A 65 11.20 8.49 -6.79
N THR A 66 12.06 7.62 -6.25
CA THR A 66 13.30 7.16 -6.91
C THR A 66 13.48 5.64 -6.93
N ASN A 67 12.60 4.88 -6.26
CA ASN A 67 12.71 3.45 -6.09
C ASN A 67 11.56 2.71 -6.81
N ASP A 68 11.89 1.99 -7.88
CA ASP A 68 10.94 1.24 -8.70
C ASP A 68 10.55 -0.12 -8.15
N GLY A 69 11.29 -0.61 -7.14
CA GLY A 69 11.09 -1.88 -6.47
C GLY A 69 10.06 -1.85 -5.33
N ILE A 70 9.48 -0.69 -5.02
CA ILE A 70 8.56 -0.53 -3.88
C ILE A 70 7.21 0.08 -4.27
N ASN A 71 6.18 -0.24 -3.49
CA ASN A 71 4.98 0.57 -3.33
C ASN A 71 5.05 1.26 -1.97
N LEU A 72 4.38 2.40 -1.82
CA LEU A 72 4.18 3.04 -0.52
C LEU A 72 2.73 2.84 -0.08
N LEU A 73 2.57 2.13 1.02
CA LEU A 73 1.30 1.85 1.68
C LEU A 73 0.98 3.00 2.62
N VAL A 74 -0.21 3.60 2.51
CA VAL A 74 -0.60 4.78 3.30
C VAL A 74 -1.93 4.51 3.99
N PHE A 75 -1.93 4.59 5.33
CA PHE A 75 -3.11 4.38 6.16
C PHE A 75 -3.61 5.73 6.67
N VAL A 76 -4.83 6.07 6.26
CA VAL A 76 -5.40 7.40 6.43
C VAL A 76 -6.65 7.33 7.31
N LYS A 77 -6.82 8.35 8.14
CA LYS A 77 -8.11 8.69 8.74
C LYS A 77 -8.39 10.15 8.43
N ASP A 78 -9.56 10.41 7.86
CA ASP A 78 -9.97 11.73 7.38
C ASP A 78 -8.94 12.28 6.35
N GLN A 79 -8.11 13.25 6.75
CA GLN A 79 -7.03 13.83 5.95
C GLN A 79 -5.67 13.76 6.65
N GLU A 80 -5.49 12.76 7.51
CA GLU A 80 -4.26 12.52 8.25
C GLU A 80 -3.70 11.13 7.92
N VAL A 81 -2.40 11.07 7.61
CA VAL A 81 -1.67 9.81 7.49
C VAL A 81 -1.30 9.32 8.88
N LEU A 82 -1.98 8.26 9.34
CA LEU A 82 -1.73 7.63 10.63
C LEU A 82 -0.49 6.72 10.60
N ALA A 83 -0.23 6.08 9.47
CA ALA A 83 0.94 5.24 9.25
C ALA A 83 1.26 5.10 7.76
N HIS A 84 2.51 4.80 7.44
CA HIS A 84 2.92 4.46 6.08
C HIS A 84 4.08 3.48 6.07
N ALA A 85 4.18 2.67 5.02
CA ALA A 85 5.19 1.65 4.89
C ALA A 85 5.65 1.49 3.45
N GLU A 86 6.96 1.52 3.23
CA GLU A 86 7.55 1.08 1.98
C GLU A 86 7.48 -0.46 1.92
N HIS A 87 6.92 -0.96 0.83
CA HIS A 87 6.70 -2.38 0.65
C HIS A 87 7.25 -2.83 -0.69
N ARG A 88 8.05 -3.89 -0.66
CA ARG A 88 8.65 -4.45 -1.87
C ARG A 88 7.58 -5.02 -2.77
N ARG A 89 7.67 -4.70 -4.06
CA ARG A 89 6.69 -5.15 -5.06
C ARG A 89 6.76 -6.65 -5.35
N ASP A 90 7.91 -7.28 -5.10
CA ASP A 90 8.07 -8.74 -5.23
C ASP A 90 7.42 -9.53 -4.09
N LYS A 91 6.93 -8.85 -3.05
CA LYS A 91 6.11 -9.40 -1.95
C LYS A 91 4.64 -9.01 -2.04
N GLY A 92 4.19 -8.62 -3.23
CA GLY A 92 2.85 -8.17 -3.52
C GLY A 92 2.89 -6.82 -4.22
N ASP A 93 2.54 -6.80 -5.49
CA ASP A 93 2.57 -5.59 -6.30
C ASP A 93 1.17 -4.99 -6.43
N PHE A 94 1.06 -3.68 -6.30
CA PHE A 94 -0.20 -2.96 -6.29
C PHE A 94 -0.42 -2.15 -7.56
N LEU A 95 0.40 -2.32 -8.61
CA LEU A 95 0.27 -1.54 -9.85
C LEU A 95 -1.14 -1.64 -10.46
N LYS A 96 -1.75 -2.82 -10.44
CA LYS A 96 -3.11 -3.04 -10.98
C LYS A 96 -4.23 -2.73 -9.98
N LEU A 97 -3.93 -2.33 -8.74
CA LEU A 97 -4.95 -2.00 -7.76
C LEU A 97 -5.75 -0.78 -8.21
N GLN A 98 -7.07 -0.98 -8.39
CA GLN A 98 -8.04 0.09 -8.62
C GLN A 98 -9.28 -0.14 -7.76
N PRO A 99 -9.84 0.92 -7.15
CA PRO A 99 -9.27 2.27 -7.04
C PRO A 99 -7.99 2.29 -6.17
N ARG A 100 -7.15 3.32 -6.31
CA ARG A 100 -5.89 3.47 -5.54
C ARG A 100 -6.08 3.64 -4.03
N CYS A 101 -7.30 3.92 -3.60
CA CYS A 101 -7.69 4.00 -2.20
C CYS A 101 -8.93 3.16 -1.92
N LEU A 102 -8.86 2.33 -0.88
CA LEU A 102 -9.94 1.47 -0.42
C LEU A 102 -10.42 1.88 0.97
N ALA A 103 -11.73 1.80 1.20
CA ALA A 103 -12.28 1.85 2.55
C ALA A 103 -11.84 0.61 3.33
N ARG A 104 -11.64 0.73 4.66
CA ARG A 104 -11.20 -0.38 5.52
C ARG A 104 -12.02 -1.66 5.34
N ALA A 105 -13.34 -1.52 5.24
CA ALA A 105 -14.26 -2.65 5.06
C ALA A 105 -14.12 -3.38 3.71
N LYS A 106 -13.48 -2.75 2.72
CA LYS A 106 -13.26 -3.30 1.37
C LYS A 106 -11.78 -3.59 1.09
N ALA A 107 -10.93 -3.57 2.11
CA ALA A 107 -9.48 -3.67 1.95
C ALA A 107 -8.98 -5.13 2.06
N THR A 108 -9.74 -6.06 1.47
CA THR A 108 -9.31 -7.44 1.21
C THR A 108 -8.86 -7.51 -0.24
N LEU A 109 -7.66 -8.02 -0.46
CA LEU A 109 -7.02 -8.06 -1.77
C LEU A 109 -6.78 -9.49 -2.21
N VAL A 110 -7.14 -9.78 -3.45
CA VAL A 110 -6.92 -11.07 -4.08
C VAL A 110 -5.66 -11.05 -4.95
N ARG A 111 -5.07 -12.22 -5.13
CA ARG A 111 -3.87 -12.40 -5.96
C ARG A 111 -4.27 -12.56 -7.41
N GLN A 112 -3.69 -11.75 -8.27
CA GLN A 112 -3.77 -11.91 -9.71
C GLN A 112 -2.39 -12.23 -10.27
N ALA A 113 -2.26 -13.39 -10.90
CA ALA A 113 -1.05 -13.76 -11.61
C ALA A 113 -0.72 -12.72 -12.70
N ASN A 114 0.56 -12.43 -12.86
CA ASN A 114 1.06 -11.51 -13.87
C ASN A 114 2.22 -12.19 -14.59
N PRO A 115 1.98 -12.90 -15.70
CA PRO A 115 3.02 -13.60 -16.43
C PRO A 115 4.21 -12.68 -16.73
N GLY A 116 5.42 -13.09 -16.34
CA GLY A 116 6.64 -12.30 -16.51
C GLY A 116 6.80 -11.13 -15.54
N GLY A 117 5.95 -11.00 -14.52
CA GLY A 117 6.04 -9.93 -13.53
C GLY A 117 5.64 -10.37 -12.13
N TRP A 118 5.56 -9.40 -11.21
CA TRP A 118 5.17 -9.64 -9.83
C TRP A 118 3.68 -9.91 -9.69
N VAL A 119 3.32 -10.81 -8.78
CA VAL A 119 1.93 -11.12 -8.42
C VAL A 119 1.26 -9.83 -7.97
N GLN A 120 0.11 -9.55 -8.56
CA GLN A 120 -0.63 -8.33 -8.29
C GLN A 120 -1.61 -8.58 -7.13
N LEU A 121 -1.72 -7.62 -6.22
CA LEU A 121 -2.76 -7.54 -5.21
C LEU A 121 -3.79 -6.53 -5.69
N VAL A 122 -4.98 -7.04 -6.03
CA VAL A 122 -6.10 -6.25 -6.57
C VAL A 122 -7.29 -6.33 -5.63
N ALA A 123 -8.19 -5.35 -5.68
CA ALA A 123 -9.43 -5.43 -4.91
C ALA A 123 -10.25 -6.65 -5.34
N GLU A 124 -10.90 -7.30 -4.38
CA GLU A 124 -11.92 -8.33 -4.62
C GLU A 124 -13.09 -7.82 -5.48
#